data_AF-A0A522SGK6-F1
#
_entry.id   AF-A0A522SGK6-F1
#
_cell.length_a   1.000
_cell.length_b   1.000
_cell.length_c   1.000
_cell.angle_alpha   90.00
_cell.angle_beta   90.00
_cell.angle_gamma   90.00
#
_symmetry.space_group_name_H-M   'P 1'
#
loop_
_entity.id
_entity.type
_entity.pdbx_description
1 polymer ?
#
loop_
_entity_poly.entity_id
_entity_poly.type
_entity_poly.pdbx_seq_one_letter_code
_entity_poly.pdbx_strand_id
1 'polypeptide(L)' 'MVSGGTISSGDGNLPTTEMRIVRILLTSLTALAAAGEAEKACRLAGEACVALRRTDPAAARRFDVLLHRLTPALDW' A
#
# COMPACT_ATOMS: atom_id res chain seq x y z
N MET A 1 -16.55 34.59 2.08
CA MET A 1 -17.97 34.14 2.07
C MET A 1 -18.16 33.49 0.70
N VAL A 2 -18.11 32.18 0.48
CA VAL A 2 -18.88 31.00 0.96
C VAL A 2 -18.01 29.78 0.54
N SER A 3 -17.49 28.89 1.40
CA SER A 3 -18.09 27.77 2.16
C SER A 3 -18.81 26.68 1.34
N GLY A 4 -18.25 25.46 1.34
CA GLY A 4 -18.97 24.22 1.07
C GLY A 4 -19.11 23.83 -0.42
N GLY A 5 -19.00 22.57 -0.82
CA GLY A 5 -19.14 21.34 -0.04
C GLY A 5 -18.32 20.20 -0.64
N THR A 6 -17.75 19.43 0.29
CA THR A 6 -17.29 18.06 0.10
C THR A 6 -18.41 17.21 -0.46
N ILE A 7 -18.26 16.69 -1.67
CA ILE A 7 -19.02 15.52 -2.09
C ILE A 7 -18.48 14.30 -1.33
N SER A 8 -18.98 14.12 -0.10
CA SER A 8 -19.13 12.80 0.48
C SER A 8 -20.15 12.05 -0.37
N SER A 9 -19.67 11.11 -1.18
CA SER A 9 -20.49 10.00 -1.67
C SER A 9 -19.91 8.74 -1.07
N GLY A 10 -20.43 8.40 0.11
CA GLY A 10 -20.38 7.04 0.60
C GLY A 10 -21.47 6.25 -0.11
N ASP A 11 -21.07 5.31 -0.96
CA ASP A 11 -21.89 4.18 -1.37
C ASP A 11 -21.24 2.91 -0.79
N GLY A 12 -22.05 2.09 -0.13
CA GLY A 12 -21.60 1.01 0.74
C GLY A 12 -21.08 -0.21 -0.03
N ASN A 13 -20.04 -0.82 0.53
CA ASN A 13 -19.55 -2.18 0.23
C ASN A 13 -18.76 -2.41 -1.08
N LEU A 14 -17.48 -1.99 -1.13
CA LEU A 14 -16.42 -2.75 -1.83
C LEU A 14 -15.01 -2.67 -1.18
N PRO A 15 -14.82 -2.87 0.14
CA PRO A 15 -13.46 -3.01 0.71
C PRO A 15 -12.71 -4.28 0.27
N THR A 16 -13.24 -5.08 -0.67
CA THR A 16 -12.63 -6.35 -1.09
C THR A 16 -11.73 -6.25 -2.31
N THR A 17 -11.99 -5.34 -3.24
CA THR A 17 -11.24 -5.28 -4.51
C THR A 17 -9.91 -4.58 -4.28
N GLU A 18 -9.93 -3.42 -3.65
CA GLU A 18 -8.70 -2.71 -3.24
C GLU A 18 -7.86 -3.57 -2.30
N MET A 19 -8.48 -4.26 -1.34
CA MET A 19 -7.78 -5.17 -0.44
C MET A 19 -7.20 -6.40 -1.16
N ARG A 20 -7.84 -6.88 -2.24
CA ARG A 20 -7.27 -7.92 -3.12
C ARG A 20 -6.10 -7.39 -3.94
N ILE A 21 -6.21 -6.20 -4.53
CA ILE A 21 -5.14 -5.54 -5.29
C ILE A 21 -3.92 -5.30 -4.38
N VAL A 22 -4.14 -4.78 -3.18
CA VAL A 22 -3.10 -4.61 -2.14
C VAL A 22 -2.45 -5.95 -1.84
N ARG A 23 -3.22 -7.02 -1.59
CA ARG A 23 -2.65 -8.36 -1.31
C ARG A 23 -1.83 -8.92 -2.47
N ILE A 24 -2.27 -8.73 -3.71
CA ILE A 24 -1.53 -9.15 -4.91
C ILE A 24 -0.21 -8.37 -5.02
N LEU A 25 -0.26 -7.04 -4.88
CA LEU A 25 0.94 -6.18 -4.85
C LEU A 25 1.92 -6.62 -3.78
N LEU A 26 1.46 -6.85 -2.54
CA LEU A 26 2.31 -7.32 -1.45
C LEU A 26 2.96 -8.68 -1.79
N THR A 27 2.20 -9.61 -2.38
CA THR A 27 2.72 -10.92 -2.80
C THR A 27 3.80 -10.78 -3.88
N SER A 28 3.58 -9.91 -4.87
CA SER A 28 4.56 -9.62 -5.93
C SER A 28 5.84 -8.98 -5.38
N LEU A 29 5.70 -8.05 -4.43
CA LEU A 29 6.84 -7.40 -3.76
C LEU A 29 7.66 -8.39 -2.94
N THR A 30 7.00 -9.30 -2.22
CA THR A 30 7.67 -10.39 -1.49
C THR A 30 8.39 -11.33 -2.45
N ALA A 31 7.79 -11.67 -3.61
CA ALA A 31 8.43 -12.49 -4.61
C ALA A 31 9.67 -11.81 -5.22
N LEU A 32 9.61 -10.49 -5.48
CA LEU A 32 10.77 -9.72 -5.93
C LEU A 32 11.89 -9.74 -4.88
N ALA A 33 11.56 -9.52 -3.61
CA ALA A 33 12.54 -9.56 -2.52
C ALA A 33 13.20 -10.94 -2.40
N ALA A 34 12.40 -12.02 -2.51
CA ALA A 34 12.91 -13.38 -2.52
C ALA A 34 13.80 -13.70 -3.74
N ALA A 35 13.61 -13.00 -4.86
CA ALA A 35 14.44 -13.12 -6.06
C ALA A 35 15.76 -12.32 -5.97
N GLY A 36 16.05 -11.65 -4.84
CA GLY A 36 17.22 -10.81 -4.66
C GLY A 36 17.02 -9.34 -5.07
N GLU A 37 15.83 -8.98 -5.58
CA GLU A 37 15.50 -7.62 -6.04
C GLU A 37 14.84 -6.80 -4.90
N ALA A 38 15.35 -6.95 -3.68
CA ALA A 38 14.74 -6.40 -2.47
C ALA A 38 14.73 -4.86 -2.45
N GLU A 39 15.76 -4.21 -2.99
CA GLU A 39 15.81 -2.74 -3.14
C GLU A 39 14.70 -2.21 -4.05
N LYS A 40 14.45 -2.87 -5.19
CA LYS A 40 13.36 -2.50 -6.11
C LYS A 40 12.00 -2.72 -5.46
N ALA A 41 11.83 -3.81 -4.71
CA ALA A 41 10.62 -4.07 -3.94
C ALA A 41 10.36 -2.95 -2.91
N CYS A 42 11.37 -2.56 -2.13
CA CYS A 42 11.25 -1.46 -1.16
C CYS A 42 10.87 -0.13 -1.82
N ARG A 43 11.47 0.20 -2.96
CA ARG A 43 11.16 1.43 -3.69
C ARG A 43 9.70 1.47 -4.16
N LEU A 44 9.24 0.40 -4.81
CA LEU A 44 7.87 0.27 -5.31
C LEU A 44 6.84 0.30 -4.17
N ALA A 45 7.16 -0.33 -3.04
CA ALA A 45 6.30 -0.33 -1.87
C ALA A 45 6.21 1.07 -1.21
N GLY A 46 7.30 1.83 -1.22
CA GLY A 46 7.31 3.23 -0.79
C GLY A 46 6.45 4.13 -1.67
N GLU A 47 6.56 4.01 -2.99
CA GLU A 47 5.72 4.76 -3.95
C GLU A 47 4.23 4.41 -3.79
N ALA A 48 3.91 3.13 -3.60
CA ALA A 48 2.56 2.69 -3.31
C ALA A 48 2.03 3.29 -2.00
N CYS A 49 2.85 3.34 -0.94
CA CYS A 49 2.47 3.93 0.33
C CYS A 49 2.14 5.42 0.20
N VAL A 50 2.94 6.19 -0.53
CA VAL A 50 2.69 7.63 -0.79
C VAL A 50 1.40 7.82 -1.57
N ALA A 51 1.15 7.01 -2.60
CA ALA A 51 -0.06 7.08 -3.41
C ALA A 51 -1.32 6.70 -2.60
N LEU A 52 -1.24 5.68 -1.75
CA LEU A 52 -2.34 5.18 -0.92
C LEU A 52 -2.62 6.07 0.29
N ARG A 53 -1.62 6.78 0.84
CA ARG A 53 -1.80 7.63 2.03
C ARG A 53 -2.87 8.71 1.87
N ARG A 54 -3.12 9.17 0.64
CA ARG A 54 -4.15 10.17 0.34
C ARG A 54 -5.54 9.59 0.08
N THR A 55 -5.62 8.31 -0.24
CA THR A 55 -6.83 7.67 -0.78
C THR A 55 -7.41 6.63 0.18
N ASP A 56 -6.55 5.81 0.79
CA ASP A 56 -6.94 4.78 1.75
C ASP A 56 -5.86 4.57 2.84
N PRO A 57 -6.03 5.17 4.03
CA PRO A 57 -5.05 5.08 5.11
C PRO A 57 -4.94 3.65 5.70
N ALA A 58 -5.97 2.81 5.54
CA ALA A 58 -5.95 1.43 6.03
C ALA A 58 -5.03 0.53 5.19
N ALA A 59 -5.06 0.68 3.86
CA ALA A 59 -4.17 0.02 2.93
C ALA A 59 -2.74 0.53 3.07
N ALA A 60 -2.53 1.83 3.24
CA ALA A 60 -1.21 2.42 3.51
C ALA A 60 -0.54 1.77 4.73
N ARG A 61 -1.30 1.56 5.83
CA ARG A 61 -0.80 0.91 7.04
C ARG A 61 -0.38 -0.56 6.82
N ARG A 62 -1.04 -1.28 5.90
CA ARG A 62 -0.65 -2.67 5.57
C ARG A 62 0.66 -2.72 4.79
N PHE A 63 0.87 -1.79 3.88
CA PHE A 63 2.15 -1.63 3.18
C PHE A 63 3.27 -1.29 4.16
N ASP A 64 3.02 -0.37 5.09
CA ASP A 64 3.98 0.01 6.13
C ASP A 64 4.39 -1.18 7.01
N VAL A 65 3.42 -1.99 7.46
CA VAL A 65 3.69 -3.23 8.22
C VAL A 65 4.48 -4.26 7.40
N LEU A 66 4.18 -4.43 6.10
CA LEU A 66 4.98 -5.31 5.25
C LEU A 66 6.39 -4.78 5.09
N LEU A 67 6.56 -3.47 4.88
CA LEU A 67 7.87 -2.83 4.76
C LEU A 67 8.69 -3.10 6.02
N HIS A 68 8.11 -2.89 7.20
CA HIS A 68 8.77 -3.12 8.48
C HIS A 68 9.15 -4.58 8.69
N ARG A 69 8.43 -5.53 8.07
CA ARG A 69 8.79 -6.96 8.08
C ARG A 69 9.85 -7.33 7.06
N LEU A 70 9.90 -6.65 5.92
CA LEU A 70 10.90 -6.87 4.89
C LEU A 70 12.22 -6.17 5.23
N THR A 71 12.20 -5.03 5.92
CA THR A 71 13.40 -4.30 6.36
C THR A 71 14.44 -5.18 7.07
N PRO A 72 14.10 -6.02 8.07
CA PRO A 72 15.08 -6.92 8.68
C PRO A 72 15.49 -8.10 7.77
N ALA A 73 14.70 -8.43 6.74
CA ALA A 73 15.09 -9.39 5.71
C ALA A 73 15.91 -8.75 4.57
N LEU A 74 15.94 -7.40 4.52
CA LEU A 74 16.82 -6.59 3.69
C LEU A 74 18.16 -6.27 4.40
N ASP A 75 18.37 -6.75 5.63
CA ASP A 75 19.66 -6.69 6.31
C ASP A 75 20.62 -7.67 5.60
N TRP A 76 21.24 -7.16 4.53
CA TRP A 76 22.37 -7.76 3.83
C TRP A 76 23.61 -6.88 4.01
#